data_AF-A0A8X6V1B8-F1
#
_entry.id   AF-A0A8X6V1B8-F1
#
_cell.length_a   1.000
_cell.length_b   1.000
_cell.length_c   1.000
_cell.angle_alpha   90.00
_cell.angle_beta   90.00
_cell.angle_gamma   90.00
#
_symmetry.space_group_name_H-M   'P 1'
#
loop_
_entity.id
_entity.type
_entity.pdbx_description
1 polymer ?
#
loop_
_entity_poly.entity_id
_entity_poly.type
_entity_poly.pdbx_seq_one_letter_code
_entity_poly.pdbx_strand_id
1 'polypeptide(L)'
;MRAITEQSGGLFFIHSPGGTGKTFLLSLILATIRSQNNIALAIASSGIATTLLDGGRTTHSALKLPLNFQNTEAPTCNISKNSGMGKVLQTCQFIIWDECSMSHKKAFEALDRTLRDFRGNRRIFGGALILLFGDFRQTLPIIPRSTPADELHACLKSSVLWRHLQKLTLKTNMRVQLQREASAGNYAKQLMDIGNGRMEIDESTQCNTLPANFC
;
A
#
# COMPACT_ATOMS: atom_id res chain seq x y z
N MET A 1 -6.50 16.00 2.69
CA MET A 1 -7.54 16.78 1.99
C MET A 1 -6.96 18.00 1.28
N ARG A 2 -6.20 18.88 1.96
CA ARG A 2 -5.56 20.06 1.34
C ARG A 2 -4.86 19.79 -0.01
N ALA A 3 -4.01 18.77 -0.08
CA ALA A 3 -3.29 18.41 -1.31
C ALA A 3 -4.19 18.02 -2.50
N ILE A 4 -5.41 17.54 -2.23
CA ILE A 4 -6.42 17.24 -3.26
C ILE A 4 -7.07 18.55 -3.72
N THR A 5 -7.51 19.37 -2.77
CA THR A 5 -8.16 20.66 -3.04
C THR A 5 -7.24 21.62 -3.81
N GLU A 6 -5.96 21.67 -3.44
CA GLU A 6 -4.95 22.51 -4.11
C GLU A 6 -4.37 21.87 -5.38
N GLN A 7 -4.77 20.62 -5.72
CA GLN A 7 -4.22 19.83 -6.82
C GLN A 7 -2.69 19.82 -6.87
N SER A 8 -2.05 19.84 -5.69
CA SER A 8 -0.60 19.83 -5.57
C SER A 8 0.01 18.47 -5.92
N GLY A 9 -0.83 17.43 -6.02
CA GLY A 9 -0.42 16.04 -6.08
C GLY A 9 0.26 15.60 -4.78
N GLY A 10 1.03 14.53 -4.84
CA GLY A 10 1.88 14.09 -3.74
C GLY A 10 1.99 12.58 -3.65
N LEU A 11 2.95 12.12 -2.84
CA LEU A 11 3.16 10.71 -2.55
C LEU A 11 3.25 10.53 -1.03
N PHE A 12 2.30 9.80 -0.48
CA PHE A 12 2.21 9.56 0.95
C PHE A 12 2.18 8.06 1.25
N PHE A 13 2.82 7.66 2.34
CA PHE A 13 2.68 6.32 2.92
C PHE A 13 2.13 6.45 4.33
N ILE A 14 1.04 5.75 4.62
CA ILE A 14 0.50 5.62 5.96
C ILE A 14 0.87 4.23 6.49
N HIS A 15 1.85 4.22 7.39
CA HIS A 15 2.13 3.04 8.21
C HIS A 15 0.94 2.83 9.16
N SER A 16 0.28 1.69 9.01
CA SER A 16 -0.97 1.40 9.71
C SER A 16 -0.94 -0.01 10.29
N PRO A 17 -0.41 -0.17 11.52
CA PRO A 17 -0.47 -1.43 12.24
C PRO A 17 -1.90 -2.00 12.35
N GLY A 18 -2.01 -3.31 12.57
CA GLY A 18 -3.30 -3.97 12.79
C GLY A 18 -4.12 -3.30 13.89
N GLY A 19 -5.42 -3.09 13.64
CA GLY A 19 -6.34 -2.50 14.62
C GLY A 19 -6.35 -0.97 14.69
N THR A 20 -5.55 -0.26 13.89
CA THR A 20 -5.47 1.21 13.90
C THR A 20 -6.58 1.93 13.12
N GLY A 21 -7.55 1.20 12.56
CA GLY A 21 -8.67 1.79 11.81
C GLY A 21 -8.34 2.11 10.35
N LYS A 22 -7.31 1.49 9.76
CA LYS A 22 -6.91 1.64 8.34
C LYS A 22 -8.11 1.60 7.39
N THR A 23 -8.91 0.54 7.44
CA THR A 23 -10.06 0.34 6.54
C THR A 23 -11.09 1.46 6.68
N PHE A 24 -11.42 1.85 7.91
CA PHE A 24 -12.34 2.96 8.16
C PHE A 24 -11.83 4.27 7.53
N LEU A 25 -10.55 4.60 7.76
CA LEU A 25 -9.93 5.81 7.21
C LEU A 25 -9.92 5.78 5.67
N LEU A 26 -9.60 4.63 5.08
CA LEU A 26 -9.60 4.43 3.64
C LEU A 26 -10.98 4.67 3.03
N SER A 27 -12.02 4.02 3.57
CA SER A 27 -13.40 4.18 3.12
C SER A 27 -13.87 5.63 3.27
N LEU A 28 -13.55 6.29 4.39
CA LEU A 28 -13.91 7.68 4.62
C LEU A 28 -13.26 8.63 3.61
N ILE A 29 -11.95 8.46 3.34
CA ILE A 29 -11.25 9.29 2.35
C ILE A 29 -11.84 9.08 0.95
N LEU A 30 -12.07 7.83 0.53
CA LEU A 30 -12.69 7.52 -0.76
C LEU A 30 -14.07 8.15 -0.90
N ALA A 31 -14.93 7.96 0.10
CA ALA A 31 -16.28 8.51 0.11
C ALA A 31 -16.26 10.04 0.06
N THR A 32 -15.38 10.69 0.84
CA THR A 32 -15.26 12.15 0.87
C THR A 32 -14.89 12.69 -0.52
N ILE A 33 -13.91 12.10 -1.19
CA ILE A 33 -13.48 12.58 -2.51
C ILE A 33 -14.55 12.34 -3.56
N ARG A 34 -15.18 11.15 -3.56
CA ARG A 34 -16.24 10.81 -4.52
C ARG A 34 -17.51 11.65 -4.33
N SER A 35 -17.83 12.03 -3.09
CA SER A 35 -18.96 12.94 -2.80
C SER A 35 -18.79 14.32 -3.43
N GLN A 36 -17.55 14.73 -3.73
CA GLN A 36 -17.21 15.97 -4.42
C GLN A 36 -17.16 15.81 -5.94
N ASN A 37 -17.71 14.72 -6.49
CA ASN A 37 -17.66 14.36 -7.92
C ASN A 37 -16.23 14.19 -8.48
N ASN A 38 -15.24 14.00 -7.61
CA ASN A 38 -13.85 13.74 -8.03
C ASN A 38 -13.63 12.23 -8.22
N ILE A 39 -12.78 11.89 -9.19
CA ILE A 39 -12.44 10.49 -9.49
C ILE A 39 -11.32 10.03 -8.55
N ALA A 40 -11.66 9.10 -7.66
CA ALA A 40 -10.74 8.39 -6.77
C ALA A 40 -10.67 6.90 -7.12
N LEU A 41 -9.50 6.45 -7.53
CA LEU A 41 -9.24 5.04 -7.84
C LEU A 41 -8.78 4.31 -6.58
N ALA A 42 -9.45 3.20 -6.26
CA ALA A 42 -9.10 2.33 -5.14
C ALA A 42 -8.48 1.04 -5.68
N ILE A 43 -7.21 0.80 -5.38
CA ILE A 43 -6.51 -0.44 -5.72
C ILE A 43 -5.94 -1.11 -4.48
N ALA A 44 -5.80 -2.44 -4.51
CA ALA A 44 -5.12 -3.18 -3.47
C ALA A 44 -4.28 -4.34 -4.04
N SER A 45 -3.27 -4.78 -3.31
CA SER A 45 -2.35 -5.82 -3.77
C SER A 45 -2.97 -7.23 -3.80
N SER A 46 -3.96 -7.52 -2.95
CA SER A 46 -4.62 -8.83 -2.85
C SER A 46 -6.11 -8.74 -3.16
N GLY A 47 -6.72 -9.83 -3.65
CA GLY A 47 -8.15 -9.88 -3.95
C GLY A 47 -9.03 -9.59 -2.73
N ILE A 48 -8.70 -10.17 -1.57
CA ILE A 48 -9.45 -9.97 -0.33
C ILE A 48 -9.38 -8.51 0.13
N ALA A 49 -8.24 -7.84 -0.01
CA ALA A 49 -8.14 -6.43 0.38
C ALA A 49 -9.03 -5.52 -0.48
N THR A 50 -9.28 -5.90 -1.74
CA THR A 50 -10.13 -5.09 -2.64
C THR A 50 -11.60 -5.08 -2.24
N THR A 51 -12.10 -6.16 -1.62
CA THR A 51 -13.51 -6.25 -1.21
C THR A 51 -13.85 -5.29 -0.08
N LEU A 52 -12.84 -4.80 0.64
CA LEU A 52 -12.98 -3.82 1.72
C LEU A 52 -13.02 -2.37 1.21
N LEU A 53 -12.74 -2.15 -0.08
CA LEU A 53 -12.73 -0.84 -0.70
C LEU A 53 -13.88 -0.72 -1.69
N ASP A 54 -14.70 0.31 -1.56
CA ASP A 54 -15.78 0.58 -2.50
C ASP A 54 -15.22 0.78 -3.93
N GLY A 55 -15.74 0.03 -4.89
CA GLY A 55 -15.20 -0.01 -6.27
C GLY A 55 -13.75 -0.49 -6.37
N GLY A 56 -13.23 -1.17 -5.35
CA GLY A 56 -11.87 -1.67 -5.28
C GLY A 56 -11.55 -2.68 -6.37
N ARG A 57 -10.31 -2.65 -6.87
CA ARG A 57 -9.79 -3.63 -7.82
C ARG A 57 -8.36 -4.03 -7.46
N THR A 58 -7.95 -5.23 -7.85
CA THR A 58 -6.56 -5.62 -7.60
C THR A 58 -5.65 -4.74 -8.46
N THR A 59 -4.49 -4.37 -7.93
CA THR A 59 -3.52 -3.54 -8.67
C THR A 59 -3.24 -4.16 -10.05
N HIS A 60 -3.02 -5.48 -10.11
CA HIS A 60 -2.77 -6.19 -11.36
C HIS A 60 -3.91 -6.05 -12.38
N SER A 61 -5.17 -6.20 -11.95
CA SER A 61 -6.32 -6.10 -12.87
C SER A 61 -6.61 -4.66 -13.29
N ALA A 62 -6.52 -3.71 -12.35
CA ALA A 62 -6.77 -2.29 -12.61
C ALA A 62 -5.72 -1.69 -13.54
N LEU A 63 -4.45 -2.04 -13.34
CA LEU A 63 -3.32 -1.47 -14.07
C LEU A 63 -2.83 -2.34 -15.23
N LYS A 64 -3.41 -3.53 -15.45
CA LYS A 64 -2.95 -4.51 -16.45
C LYS A 64 -1.43 -4.68 -16.41
N LEU A 65 -0.90 -4.91 -15.22
CA LEU A 65 0.52 -5.04 -15.01
C LEU A 65 1.05 -6.34 -15.64
N PRO A 66 2.29 -6.34 -16.18
CA PRO A 66 2.93 -7.57 -16.61
C PRO A 66 3.15 -8.48 -15.39
N LEU A 67 2.95 -9.79 -15.56
CA LEU A 67 3.18 -10.78 -14.50
C LEU A 67 4.68 -10.97 -14.21
N ASN A 68 5.52 -10.86 -15.25
CA ASN A 68 6.95 -11.09 -15.16
C ASN A 68 7.74 -9.79 -15.10
N PHE A 69 7.80 -9.19 -13.92
CA PHE A 69 8.59 -7.97 -13.70
C PHE A 69 10.11 -8.19 -13.82
N GLN A 70 10.61 -9.42 -13.76
CA GLN A 70 12.05 -9.71 -13.85
C GLN A 70 12.62 -9.37 -15.24
N ASN A 71 11.84 -9.57 -16.31
CA ASN A 71 12.32 -9.48 -17.69
C ASN A 71 12.16 -8.09 -18.31
N THR A 72 11.64 -7.12 -17.57
CA THR A 72 11.39 -5.76 -18.08
C THR A 72 12.08 -4.75 -17.17
N GLU A 73 13.06 -4.03 -17.71
CA GLU A 73 13.81 -3.01 -16.96
C GLU A 73 12.92 -1.80 -16.63
N ALA A 74 12.17 -1.30 -17.62
CA ALA A 74 11.26 -0.15 -17.47
C ALA A 74 9.81 -0.54 -17.79
N PRO A 75 9.14 -1.30 -16.90
CA PRO A 75 7.77 -1.72 -17.16
C PRO A 75 6.82 -0.52 -17.14
N THR A 76 5.76 -0.65 -17.93
CA THR A 76 4.60 0.24 -17.99
C THR A 76 3.33 -0.58 -17.81
N CYS A 77 2.23 0.07 -17.47
CA CYS A 77 0.91 -0.55 -17.45
C CYS A 77 0.45 -0.85 -18.89
N ASN A 78 -0.02 -2.08 -19.16
CA ASN A 78 -0.53 -2.46 -20.49
C ASN A 78 -1.97 -1.95 -20.70
N ILE A 79 -2.12 -0.63 -20.66
CA ILE A 79 -3.39 0.08 -20.81
C ILE A 79 -3.27 1.01 -22.00
N SER A 80 -4.28 1.01 -22.87
CA SER A 80 -4.38 2.02 -23.93
C SER A 80 -4.92 3.34 -23.36
N LYS A 81 -4.31 4.46 -23.74
CA LYS A 81 -4.76 5.82 -23.40
C LYS A 81 -6.21 6.09 -23.82
N ASN A 82 -6.70 5.40 -24.85
CA ASN A 82 -8.08 5.54 -25.35
C ASN A 82 -9.09 4.60 -24.67
N SER A 83 -8.63 3.64 -23.87
CA SER A 83 -9.52 2.74 -23.12
C SER A 83 -10.24 3.46 -21.98
N GLY A 84 -11.36 2.90 -21.50
CA GLY A 84 -12.09 3.46 -20.36
C GLY A 84 -11.22 3.65 -19.10
N MET A 85 -10.39 2.65 -18.77
CA MET A 85 -9.42 2.79 -17.67
C MET A 85 -8.34 3.83 -17.98
N GLY A 86 -7.91 3.92 -19.24
CA GLY A 86 -6.99 4.98 -19.67
C GLY A 86 -7.55 6.39 -19.42
N LYS A 87 -8.84 6.59 -19.69
CA LYS A 87 -9.54 7.86 -19.39
C LYS A 87 -9.64 8.11 -17.89
N VAL A 88 -9.95 7.09 -17.08
CA VAL A 88 -9.92 7.20 -15.61
C VAL A 88 -8.54 7.60 -15.11
N LEU A 89 -7.47 6.99 -15.62
CA LEU A 89 -6.09 7.31 -15.23
C LEU A 89 -5.61 8.68 -15.73
N GLN A 90 -6.24 9.26 -16.76
CA GLN A 90 -5.98 10.64 -17.19
C GLN A 90 -6.62 11.66 -16.25
N THR A 91 -7.82 11.38 -15.74
CA THR A 91 -8.63 12.36 -15.00
C THR A 91 -8.63 12.15 -13.49
N CYS A 92 -8.23 10.98 -12.98
CA CYS A 92 -8.27 10.71 -11.54
C CYS A 92 -7.38 11.71 -10.79
N GLN A 93 -7.86 12.26 -9.69
CA GLN A 93 -7.03 13.17 -8.89
C GLN A 93 -6.28 12.39 -7.80
N PHE A 94 -6.80 11.21 -7.47
CA PHE A 94 -6.39 10.46 -6.30
C PHE A 94 -6.39 8.96 -6.57
N ILE A 95 -5.33 8.29 -6.12
CA ILE A 95 -5.22 6.84 -6.13
C ILE A 95 -4.84 6.37 -4.75
N ILE A 96 -5.65 5.48 -4.19
CA ILE A 96 -5.32 4.72 -2.99
C ILE A 96 -4.76 3.38 -3.40
N TRP A 97 -3.67 2.98 -2.75
CA TRP A 97 -3.14 1.63 -2.85
C TRP A 97 -3.05 0.98 -1.47
N ASP A 98 -3.93 0.00 -1.22
CA ASP A 98 -3.90 -0.78 0.01
C ASP A 98 -3.03 -2.05 -0.09
N GLU A 99 -2.48 -2.46 1.04
CA GLU A 99 -1.50 -3.54 1.17
C GLU A 99 -0.30 -3.37 0.25
N CYS A 100 0.21 -2.15 0.12
CA CYS A 100 1.27 -1.83 -0.83
C CYS A 100 2.58 -2.57 -0.52
N SER A 101 2.84 -2.99 0.72
CA SER A 101 4.05 -3.74 1.11
C SER A 101 4.24 -5.04 0.33
N MET A 102 3.14 -5.67 -0.09
CA MET A 102 3.14 -6.90 -0.90
C MET A 102 3.48 -6.65 -2.38
N SER A 103 3.52 -5.40 -2.81
CA SER A 103 3.69 -5.06 -4.22
C SER A 103 5.15 -4.88 -4.60
N HIS A 104 5.52 -5.46 -5.74
CA HIS A 104 6.85 -5.29 -6.33
C HIS A 104 7.06 -3.82 -6.75
N LYS A 105 8.24 -3.25 -6.47
CA LYS A 105 8.58 -1.84 -6.78
C LYS A 105 8.35 -1.45 -8.24
N LYS A 106 8.63 -2.39 -9.15
CA LYS A 106 8.39 -2.21 -10.59
C LYS A 106 6.93 -1.95 -10.94
N ALA A 107 5.97 -2.48 -10.19
CA ALA A 107 4.55 -2.14 -10.37
C ALA A 107 4.27 -0.66 -10.05
N PHE A 108 4.90 -0.17 -8.98
CA PHE A 108 4.79 1.21 -8.53
C PHE A 108 5.45 2.18 -9.52
N GLU A 109 6.62 1.83 -10.04
CA GLU A 109 7.30 2.61 -11.09
C GLU A 109 6.57 2.57 -12.43
N ALA A 110 5.96 1.43 -12.78
CA ALA A 110 5.14 1.32 -13.98
C ALA A 110 3.92 2.26 -13.92
N LEU A 111 3.26 2.34 -12.76
CA LEU A 111 2.17 3.29 -12.55
C LEU A 111 2.64 4.74 -12.73
N ASP A 112 3.79 5.12 -12.17
CA ASP A 112 4.36 6.46 -12.34
C ASP A 112 4.62 6.79 -13.82
N ARG A 113 5.32 5.91 -14.54
CA ARG A 113 5.62 6.10 -15.97
C ARG A 113 4.33 6.24 -16.79
N THR A 114 3.36 5.35 -16.57
CA THR A 114 2.08 5.40 -17.29
C THR A 114 1.30 6.68 -17.01
N LEU A 115 1.23 7.14 -15.75
CA LEU A 115 0.49 8.37 -15.44
C LEU A 115 1.17 9.62 -16.02
N ARG A 116 2.51 9.66 -16.03
CA ARG A 116 3.25 10.76 -16.68
C ARG A 116 2.95 10.84 -18.18
N ASP A 117 2.94 9.70 -18.86
CA ASP A 117 2.63 9.61 -20.29
C ASP A 117 1.16 9.96 -20.59
N PHE A 118 0.23 9.37 -19.83
CA PHE A 118 -1.19 9.60 -20.04
C PHE A 118 -1.58 11.06 -19.82
N ARG A 119 -0.96 11.73 -18.85
CA ARG A 119 -1.26 13.14 -18.52
C ARG A 119 -0.38 14.15 -19.23
N GLY A 120 0.67 13.71 -19.94
CA GLY A 120 1.66 14.62 -20.52
C GLY A 120 2.37 15.47 -19.46
N ASN A 121 2.48 14.98 -18.22
CA ASN A 121 3.01 15.73 -17.08
C ASN A 121 4.21 14.99 -16.48
N ARG A 122 5.37 15.64 -16.42
CA ARG A 122 6.62 15.04 -15.93
C ARG A 122 6.71 14.92 -14.40
N ARG A 123 5.80 15.55 -13.65
CA ARG A 123 5.71 15.41 -12.19
C ARG A 123 5.45 13.95 -11.82
N ILE A 124 5.84 13.56 -10.61
CA ILE A 124 5.60 12.22 -10.06
C ILE A 124 4.10 11.88 -10.18
N PHE A 125 3.80 10.68 -10.69
CA PHE A 125 2.47 10.17 -11.04
C PHE A 125 1.66 11.10 -11.95
N GLY A 126 2.32 11.86 -12.81
CA GLY A 126 1.68 12.86 -13.67
C GLY A 126 0.91 13.94 -12.89
N GLY A 127 1.31 14.19 -11.63
CA GLY A 127 0.64 15.13 -10.73
C GLY A 127 -0.53 14.56 -9.92
N ALA A 128 -0.87 13.28 -10.07
CA ALA A 128 -1.88 12.64 -9.23
C ALA A 128 -1.39 12.50 -7.78
N LEU A 129 -2.31 12.57 -6.82
CA LEU A 129 -2.02 12.25 -5.43
C LEU A 129 -2.10 10.74 -5.21
N ILE A 130 -1.01 10.14 -4.73
CA ILE A 130 -0.96 8.72 -4.38
C ILE A 130 -0.89 8.57 -2.87
N LEU A 131 -1.80 7.76 -2.33
CA LEU A 131 -1.81 7.39 -0.92
C LEU A 131 -1.63 5.88 -0.77
N LEU A 132 -0.47 5.49 -0.27
CA LEU A 132 -0.09 4.11 -0.01
C LEU A 132 -0.42 3.74 1.44
N PHE A 133 -1.00 2.57 1.63
CA PHE A 133 -1.21 1.97 2.95
C PHE A 133 -0.56 0.60 3.02
N GLY A 134 -0.01 0.29 4.18
CA GLY A 134 0.50 -1.04 4.48
C GLY A 134 1.34 -1.09 5.74
N ASP A 135 1.82 -2.29 6.02
CA ASP A 135 2.73 -2.56 7.12
C ASP A 135 3.84 -3.50 6.64
N PHE A 136 5.08 -2.98 6.58
CA PHE A 136 6.25 -3.76 6.15
C PHE A 136 6.67 -4.85 7.15
N ARG A 137 6.00 -4.95 8.29
CA ARG A 137 6.17 -6.08 9.24
C ARG A 137 5.25 -7.25 8.91
N GLN A 138 4.35 -7.08 7.94
CA GLN A 138 3.54 -8.16 7.39
C GLN A 138 4.29 -8.80 6.22
N THR A 139 3.60 -9.06 5.12
CA THR A 139 4.16 -9.72 3.94
C THR A 139 4.85 -8.72 3.01
N LEU A 140 6.04 -9.13 2.55
CA LEU A 140 6.79 -8.48 1.48
C LEU A 140 6.34 -9.04 0.11
N PRO A 141 6.86 -8.51 -1.02
CA PRO A 141 6.52 -9.05 -2.33
C PRO A 141 6.93 -10.51 -2.47
N ILE A 142 5.98 -11.37 -2.85
CA ILE A 142 6.23 -12.80 -3.04
C ILE A 142 6.92 -13.00 -4.38
N ILE A 143 8.15 -13.51 -4.35
CA ILE A 143 8.91 -13.86 -5.56
C ILE A 143 9.25 -15.36 -5.47
N PRO A 144 8.74 -16.20 -6.38
CA PRO A 144 9.03 -17.63 -6.32
C PRO A 144 10.54 -17.91 -6.43
N ARG A 145 11.07 -18.73 -5.52
CA ARG A 145 12.48 -19.18 -5.50
C ARG A 145 13.50 -18.03 -5.34
N SER A 146 13.12 -16.95 -4.68
CA SER A 146 13.98 -15.80 -4.44
C SER A 146 14.83 -15.93 -3.19
N THR A 147 15.92 -15.18 -3.15
CA THR A 147 16.69 -14.95 -1.92
C THR A 147 16.12 -13.77 -1.11
N PRO A 148 16.47 -13.63 0.18
CA PRO A 148 16.09 -12.44 0.96
C PRO A 148 16.56 -11.12 0.33
N ALA A 149 17.71 -11.13 -0.36
CA ALA A 149 18.23 -9.96 -1.06
C ALA A 149 17.33 -9.57 -2.25
N ASP A 150 16.80 -10.56 -2.98
CA ASP A 150 15.87 -10.34 -4.09
C ASP A 150 14.54 -9.74 -3.60
N GLU A 151 14.00 -10.25 -2.49
CA GLU A 151 12.78 -9.71 -1.86
C GLU A 151 12.98 -8.25 -1.42
N LEU A 152 14.10 -7.96 -0.76
CA LEU A 152 14.45 -6.59 -0.37
C LEU A 152 14.62 -5.69 -1.59
N HIS A 153 15.28 -6.17 -2.65
CA HIS A 153 15.44 -5.42 -3.88
C HIS A 153 14.09 -5.15 -4.57
N ALA A 154 13.14 -6.07 -4.47
CA ALA A 154 11.79 -5.93 -4.99
C ALA A 154 10.86 -5.05 -4.14
N CYS A 155 11.15 -4.87 -2.85
CA CYS A 155 10.33 -4.05 -1.96
C CYS A 155 10.17 -2.61 -2.47
N LEU A 156 9.01 -2.00 -2.19
CA LEU A 156 8.75 -0.59 -2.50
C LEU A 156 9.81 0.37 -1.95
N LYS A 157 10.39 0.07 -0.79
CA LYS A 157 11.46 0.86 -0.17
C LYS A 157 12.70 1.00 -1.06
N SER A 158 12.92 0.03 -1.95
CA SER A 158 14.04 -0.01 -2.90
C SER A 158 13.73 0.66 -4.23
N SER A 159 12.57 1.32 -4.36
CA SER A 159 12.21 2.13 -5.53
C SER A 159 12.85 3.50 -5.48
N VAL A 160 13.24 4.04 -6.64
CA VAL A 160 13.67 5.43 -6.79
C VAL A 160 12.61 6.45 -6.39
N LEU A 161 11.33 6.06 -6.40
CA LEU A 161 10.21 6.92 -6.00
C LEU A 161 10.09 7.04 -4.48
N TRP A 162 10.64 6.09 -3.72
CA TRP A 162 10.52 6.05 -2.27
C TRP A 162 11.11 7.30 -1.58
N ARG A 163 12.18 7.90 -2.15
CA ARG A 163 12.79 9.13 -1.60
C ARG A 163 11.88 10.36 -1.63
N HIS A 164 10.83 10.34 -2.45
CA HIS A 164 9.88 11.45 -2.57
C HIS A 164 8.66 11.26 -1.65
N LEU A 165 8.63 10.16 -0.90
CA LEU A 165 7.48 9.75 -0.14
C LEU A 165 7.44 10.44 1.23
N GLN A 166 6.28 10.98 1.58
CA GLN A 166 6.00 11.50 2.91
C GLN A 166 5.38 10.41 3.78
N LYS A 167 6.06 10.06 4.88
CA LYS A 167 5.62 9.01 5.79
C LYS A 167 4.76 9.56 6.92
N LEU A 168 3.62 8.93 7.13
CA LEU A 168 2.71 9.15 8.24
C LEU A 168 2.48 7.80 8.97
N THR A 169 2.06 7.86 10.22
CA THR A 169 1.84 6.67 11.04
C THR A 169 0.54 6.80 11.84
N LEU A 170 -0.32 5.78 11.77
CA LEU A 170 -1.42 5.63 12.71
C LEU A 170 -0.88 5.01 14.00
N LYS A 171 -0.96 5.75 15.10
CA LYS A 171 -0.35 5.35 16.38
C LYS A 171 -1.33 4.63 17.31
N THR A 172 -2.61 4.98 17.23
CA THR A 172 -3.61 4.52 18.18
C THR A 172 -4.27 3.23 17.70
N ASN A 173 -4.19 2.17 18.52
CA ASN A 173 -4.90 0.92 18.26
C ASN A 173 -6.37 1.08 18.67
N MET A 174 -7.20 1.45 17.70
CA MET A 174 -8.64 1.68 17.89
C MET A 174 -9.36 0.41 18.36
N ARG A 175 -8.95 -0.78 17.91
CA ARG A 175 -9.56 -2.05 18.33
C ARG A 175 -9.44 -2.26 19.83
N VAL A 176 -8.24 -2.07 20.38
CA VAL A 176 -7.98 -2.19 21.82
C VAL A 176 -8.70 -1.07 22.60
N GLN A 177 -8.61 0.16 22.11
CA GLN A 177 -9.20 1.32 22.80
C GLN A 177 -10.73 1.20 22.92
N LEU A 178 -11.40 0.65 21.91
CA LEU A 178 -12.84 0.45 21.91
C LEU A 178 -13.28 -0.71 22.82
N GLN A 179 -12.46 -1.77 22.96
CA GLN A 179 -12.75 -2.91 23.82
C GLN A 179 -12.56 -2.60 25.32
N ARG A 180 -11.70 -1.63 25.68
CA ARG A 180 -11.42 -1.21 27.08
C ARG A 180 -10.95 -2.35 28.02
N GLU A 181 -10.40 -3.42 27.47
CA GLU A 181 -9.86 -4.55 28.23
C GLU A 181 -8.33 -4.47 28.34
N ALA A 182 -7.79 -4.69 29.54
CA ALA A 182 -6.34 -4.66 29.77
C ALA A 182 -5.61 -5.81 29.06
N SER A 183 -6.23 -7.00 28.96
CA SER A 183 -5.74 -8.17 28.23
C SER A 183 -5.53 -7.87 26.75
N ALA A 184 -6.48 -7.18 26.11
CA ALA A 184 -6.39 -6.77 24.70
C ALA A 184 -5.18 -5.84 24.45
N GLY A 185 -4.86 -4.96 25.41
CA GLY A 185 -3.68 -4.10 25.34
C GLY A 185 -2.37 -4.88 25.42
N ASN A 186 -2.28 -5.85 26.32
CA ASN A 186 -1.12 -6.73 26.45
C ASN A 186 -0.92 -7.59 25.19
N TYR A 187 -1.99 -8.19 24.67
CA TYR A 187 -1.94 -8.98 23.44
C TYR A 187 -1.49 -8.14 22.24
N ALA A 188 -2.03 -6.93 22.08
CA ALA A 188 -1.62 -6.01 21.01
C ALA A 188 -0.14 -5.61 21.13
N LYS A 189 0.39 -5.45 22.34
CA LYS A 189 1.81 -5.20 22.58
C LYS A 189 2.66 -6.40 22.16
N GLN A 190 2.28 -7.61 22.56
CA GLN A 190 2.97 -8.85 22.16
C GLN A 190 3.01 -8.99 20.63
N LEU A 191 1.90 -8.75 19.92
CA LEU A 191 1.87 -8.75 18.45
C LEU A 191 2.84 -7.74 17.83
N MET A 192 2.98 -6.56 18.45
CA MET A 192 3.93 -5.55 18.00
C MET A 192 5.38 -5.95 18.27
N ASP A 193 5.66 -6.59 19.40
CA ASP A 193 6.99 -7.09 19.72
C ASP A 193 7.42 -8.24 18.78
N ILE A 194 6.48 -9.14 18.42
CA ILE A 194 6.67 -10.12 17.33
C ILE A 194 7.03 -9.42 16.02
N GLY A 195 6.19 -8.47 15.57
CA GLY A 195 6.42 -7.77 14.29
C GLY A 195 7.69 -6.91 14.27
N ASN A 196 8.22 -6.52 15.43
CA ASN A 196 9.46 -5.75 15.55
C ASN A 196 10.70 -6.65 15.74
N GLY A 197 10.54 -7.98 15.78
CA GLY A 197 11.64 -8.92 16.01
C GLY A 197 12.25 -8.82 17.41
N ARG A 198 11.42 -8.53 18.42
CA ARG A 198 11.86 -8.38 19.83
C ARG A 198 11.59 -9.62 20.68
N MET A 199 11.04 -10.67 20.07
CA MET A 199 10.80 -11.94 20.74
C MET A 199 12.10 -12.72 20.82
N GLU A 200 12.24 -13.52 21.87
CA GLU A 200 13.31 -14.49 21.95
C GLU A 200 13.18 -15.49 20.81
N ILE A 201 14.30 -15.81 20.18
CA ILE A 201 14.37 -16.81 19.12
C ILE A 201 15.00 -18.05 19.73
N ASP A 202 14.33 -19.18 19.60
CA ASP A 202 14.90 -20.48 19.94
C ASP A 202 16.01 -20.80 18.92
N GLU A 203 17.25 -20.87 19.40
CA GLU A 203 18.43 -21.10 18.55
C GLU A 203 18.38 -22.43 17.80
N SER A 204 17.68 -23.44 18.34
CA SER A 204 17.58 -24.77 17.75
C SER A 204 16.56 -24.84 16.61
N THR A 205 15.42 -24.13 16.75
CA THR A 205 14.32 -24.18 15.77
C THR A 205 14.29 -22.95 14.86
N GLN A 206 15.02 -21.89 15.19
CA GLN A 206 14.97 -20.58 14.54
C GLN A 206 13.55 -19.96 14.55
N CYS A 207 12.71 -20.38 15.50
CA CYS A 207 11.35 -19.89 15.69
C CYS A 207 11.27 -18.89 16.85
N ASN A 208 10.27 -18.00 16.81
CA ASN A 208 9.99 -17.12 17.95
C ASN A 208 9.38 -17.92 19.11
N THR A 209 9.94 -17.75 20.31
CA THR A 209 9.35 -18.25 21.55
C THR A 209 8.26 -17.30 22.02
N LEU A 210 7.02 -17.80 22.09
CA LEU A 210 5.88 -17.02 22.57
C LEU A 210 5.80 -17.10 24.11
N PRO A 211 5.46 -16.00 24.80
CA PRO A 211 5.34 -16.00 26.25
C PRO A 211 4.15 -16.86 26.68
N ALA A 212 4.21 -17.43 27.89
CA ALA A 212 3.15 -18.30 28.41
C ALA A 212 1.77 -17.62 28.53
N ASN A 213 1.75 -16.28 28.60
CA ASN A 213 0.54 -15.46 28.62
C ASN A 213 0.20 -14.87 27.23
N PHE A 214 0.62 -15.53 26.14
CA PHE A 214 0.23 -15.16 24.79
C PHE A 214 -1.20 -15.66 24.51
N CYS A 215 -2.11 -14.71 24.20
CA CYS A 215 -3.56 -14.89 24.03
C CYS A 215 -4.34 -14.95 25.36
#